data_AF-A0A1Y3NBY3-F1
#
_entry.id   AF-A0A1Y3NBY3-F1
#
_cell.length_a   1.000
_cell.length_b   1.000
_cell.length_c   1.000
_cell.angle_alpha   90.00
_cell.angle_beta   90.00
_cell.angle_gamma   90.00
#
_symmetry.space_group_name_H-M   'P 1'
#
loop_
_entity.id
_entity.type
_entity.pdbx_description
1 polymer ?
#
loop_
_entity_poly.entity_id
_entity_poly.type
_entity_poly.pdbx_seq_one_letter_code
_entity_poly.pdbx_strand_id
1 'polypeptide(L)'
;MVYNTGSIQFNNNTVNNCFLTEGIFRIDNSNMNTRNITISNSTFSNNIAEYGTVLNVQALKSFLINYEVIIQNSVFENNTALTYGGVIYSNSVSTNNNIHIYNCDFINNHATHGNDVYSLNIDSEPNISNINELRNIKGSVGTNPTNLILNDPSIMIQNLLSGEKIQEGIFCSIYDDYGNKIIFKSDISNVEFNEFMFFNLEINDTYNAVLVGQTNSYCWEDKCTFPPVKVVGNPGIYNLRLKINTFGQFLLFDKNYVDILVNIKECNTSYLSQDIENTKLKSW
;
A
#
# COMPACT_ATOMS: atom_id res chain seq x y z
N MET A 1 -0.25 40.98 -3.03
CA MET A 1 0.31 39.85 -3.79
C MET A 1 -0.81 39.34 -4.69
N VAL A 2 -0.79 39.69 -5.98
CA VAL A 2 -1.82 39.27 -6.94
C VAL A 2 -1.38 37.90 -7.43
N TYR A 3 -2.01 36.84 -6.92
CA TYR A 3 -1.82 35.51 -7.47
C TYR A 3 -2.51 35.48 -8.84
N ASN A 4 -1.73 35.32 -9.90
CA ASN A 4 -2.28 35.15 -11.24
C ASN A 4 -3.03 33.80 -11.26
N THR A 5 -4.35 33.82 -11.41
CA THR A 5 -5.18 32.62 -11.36
C THR A 5 -5.37 32.10 -12.78
N GLY A 6 -4.52 31.17 -13.20
CA GLY A 6 -4.73 30.44 -14.45
C GLY A 6 -5.93 29.52 -14.32
N SER A 7 -6.75 29.44 -15.38
CA SER A 7 -7.76 28.41 -15.55
C SER A 7 -7.52 27.66 -16.85
N ILE A 8 -7.81 26.35 -16.83
CA ILE A 8 -7.79 25.50 -18.01
C ILE A 8 -9.21 25.04 -18.29
N GLN A 9 -9.67 25.21 -19.53
CA GLN A 9 -10.94 24.68 -20.01
C GLN A 9 -10.68 23.73 -21.17
N PHE A 10 -11.13 22.49 -21.04
CA PHE A 10 -10.90 21.40 -21.99
C PHE A 10 -12.25 20.77 -22.37
N ASN A 11 -12.87 21.29 -23.43
CA ASN A 11 -14.24 20.97 -23.80
C ASN A 11 -14.32 20.35 -25.21
N ASN A 12 -15.08 19.26 -25.36
CA ASN A 12 -15.30 18.57 -26.65
C ASN A 12 -14.00 18.12 -27.32
N ASN A 13 -13.07 17.55 -26.54
CA ASN A 13 -11.77 17.11 -27.05
C ASN A 13 -11.63 15.60 -27.01
N THR A 14 -10.72 15.09 -27.85
CA THR A 14 -10.29 13.70 -27.80
C THR A 14 -8.78 13.67 -27.60
N VAL A 15 -8.33 12.93 -26.59
CA VAL A 15 -6.91 12.61 -26.36
C VAL A 15 -6.74 11.11 -26.48
N ASN A 16 -5.91 10.67 -27.42
CA ASN A 16 -5.69 9.24 -27.61
C ASN A 16 -4.25 8.89 -27.99
N ASN A 17 -3.90 7.62 -27.78
CA ASN A 17 -2.62 7.03 -28.17
C ASN A 17 -1.40 7.81 -27.63
N CYS A 18 -1.52 8.39 -26.43
CA CYS A 18 -0.45 9.12 -25.79
C CYS A 18 0.37 8.19 -24.87
N PHE A 19 1.67 8.46 -24.76
CA PHE A 19 2.56 7.84 -23.79
C PHE A 19 3.13 8.95 -22.89
N LEU A 20 2.79 8.93 -21.61
CA LEU A 20 3.00 10.02 -20.67
C LEU A 20 3.79 9.54 -19.45
N THR A 21 4.51 10.44 -18.78
CA THR A 21 5.13 10.09 -17.49
C THR A 21 4.16 10.35 -16.34
N GLU A 22 3.47 11.50 -16.32
CA GLU A 22 2.74 12.00 -15.14
C GLU A 22 1.29 12.39 -15.45
N GLY A 23 0.62 11.60 -16.28
CA GLY A 23 -0.72 11.89 -16.76
C GLY A 23 -0.81 13.11 -17.67
N ILE A 24 -2.01 13.39 -18.18
CA ILE A 24 -2.28 14.59 -19.00
C ILE A 24 -2.29 15.83 -18.12
N PHE A 25 -2.90 15.72 -16.95
CA PHE A 25 -3.00 16.79 -15.96
C PHE A 25 -2.26 16.37 -14.69
N ARG A 26 -1.02 16.85 -14.55
CA ARG A 26 -0.26 16.75 -13.30
C ARG A 26 -0.63 17.88 -12.35
N ILE A 27 -0.90 17.52 -11.10
CA ILE A 27 -1.27 18.42 -10.03
C ILE A 27 -0.29 18.25 -8.86
N ASP A 28 0.44 19.31 -8.56
CA ASP A 28 1.37 19.38 -7.44
C ASP A 28 1.43 20.81 -6.89
N ASN A 29 1.75 20.94 -5.60
CA ASN A 29 1.92 22.20 -4.89
C ASN A 29 3.02 23.09 -5.47
N SER A 30 4.01 22.52 -6.17
CA SER A 30 5.13 23.27 -6.77
C SER A 30 4.72 24.10 -7.99
N ASN A 31 3.63 23.73 -8.69
CA ASN A 31 3.27 24.26 -10.00
C ASN A 31 1.89 24.94 -10.06
N MET A 32 1.44 25.54 -8.94
CA MET A 32 0.06 26.01 -8.77
C MET A 32 -0.26 27.41 -9.35
N ASN A 33 0.26 27.71 -10.54
CA ASN A 33 -0.20 28.89 -11.28
C ASN A 33 -1.62 28.68 -11.85
N THR A 34 -1.99 27.43 -12.13
CA THR A 34 -3.35 27.05 -12.52
C THR A 34 -4.12 26.64 -11.28
N ARG A 35 -5.28 27.27 -11.06
CA ARG A 35 -6.15 27.00 -9.91
C ARG A 35 -7.35 26.15 -10.26
N ASN A 36 -7.91 26.34 -11.45
CA ASN A 36 -9.14 25.69 -11.86
C ASN A 36 -8.93 24.94 -13.17
N ILE A 37 -9.28 23.66 -13.19
CA ILE A 37 -9.28 22.82 -14.39
C ILE A 37 -10.70 22.32 -14.60
N THR A 38 -11.27 22.62 -15.77
CA THR A 38 -12.59 22.11 -16.15
C THR A 38 -12.45 21.28 -17.42
N ILE A 39 -12.84 20.02 -17.35
CA ILE A 39 -12.86 19.07 -18.46
C ILE A 39 -14.32 18.69 -18.70
N SER A 40 -14.81 18.86 -19.92
CA SER A 40 -16.19 18.49 -20.25
C SER A 40 -16.33 17.83 -21.61
N ASN A 41 -17.27 16.89 -21.73
CA ASN A 41 -17.66 16.28 -22.99
C ASN A 41 -16.46 15.74 -23.79
N SER A 42 -15.48 15.16 -23.10
CA SER A 42 -14.20 14.79 -23.70
C SER A 42 -13.96 13.28 -23.59
N THR A 43 -13.11 12.75 -24.47
CA THR A 43 -12.77 11.33 -24.52
C THR A 43 -11.27 11.15 -24.38
N PHE A 44 -10.88 10.27 -23.47
CA PHE A 44 -9.50 9.87 -23.24
C PHE A 44 -9.39 8.37 -23.51
N SER A 45 -8.67 7.99 -24.59
CA SER A 45 -8.62 6.58 -25.01
C SER A 45 -7.24 6.06 -25.38
N ASN A 46 -6.94 4.81 -25.01
CA ASN A 46 -5.68 4.14 -25.36
C ASN A 46 -4.43 4.93 -24.93
N ASN A 47 -4.49 5.63 -23.79
CA ASN A 47 -3.35 6.36 -23.25
C ASN A 47 -2.60 5.47 -22.25
N ILE A 48 -1.28 5.63 -22.22
CA ILE A 48 -0.39 4.93 -21.30
C ILE A 48 0.33 5.97 -20.44
N ALA A 49 0.42 5.73 -19.14
CA ALA A 49 1.21 6.55 -18.23
C ALA A 49 1.86 5.70 -17.13
N GLU A 50 2.81 6.27 -16.38
CA GLU A 50 3.30 5.62 -15.17
C GLU A 50 2.19 5.57 -14.12
N TYR A 51 1.65 6.73 -13.75
CA TYR A 51 0.53 6.90 -12.82
C TYR A 51 -0.55 7.77 -13.46
N GLY A 52 -1.84 7.44 -13.23
CA GLY A 52 -2.95 8.34 -13.52
C GLY A 52 -2.94 8.90 -14.93
N THR A 53 -3.39 8.13 -15.94
CA THR A 53 -3.25 8.55 -17.35
C THR A 53 -3.87 9.91 -17.66
N VAL A 54 -4.97 10.26 -16.99
CA VAL A 54 -5.61 11.58 -17.14
C VAL A 54 -5.21 12.51 -16.01
N LEU A 55 -5.38 12.07 -14.76
CA LEU A 55 -5.17 12.90 -13.60
C LEU A 55 -4.12 12.28 -12.68
N ASN A 56 -3.06 13.03 -12.41
CA ASN A 56 -1.99 12.64 -11.50
C ASN A 56 -1.82 13.70 -10.41
N VAL A 57 -2.31 13.39 -9.21
CA VAL A 57 -2.36 14.30 -8.06
C VAL A 57 -1.30 13.90 -7.05
N GLN A 58 -0.14 14.56 -7.13
CA GLN A 58 0.99 14.28 -6.24
C GLN A 58 0.74 14.85 -4.84
N ALA A 59 0.28 16.11 -4.75
CA ALA A 59 -0.01 16.75 -3.48
C ALA A 59 -0.95 17.95 -3.65
N LEU A 60 -1.97 18.05 -2.79
CA LEU A 60 -2.78 19.25 -2.57
C LEU A 60 -2.73 19.61 -1.09
N LYS A 61 -2.37 20.86 -0.79
CA LYS A 61 -2.44 21.39 0.58
C LYS A 61 -3.87 21.80 0.92
N SER A 62 -4.34 21.40 2.09
CA SER A 62 -5.70 21.67 2.59
C SER A 62 -6.06 23.16 2.70
N PHE A 63 -5.07 24.04 2.85
CA PHE A 63 -5.28 25.50 2.96
C PHE A 63 -5.33 26.22 1.61
N LEU A 64 -5.25 25.50 0.49
CA LEU A 64 -5.40 26.08 -0.84
C LEU A 64 -6.87 26.35 -1.14
N ILE A 65 -7.35 27.43 -0.52
CA ILE A 65 -8.65 28.01 -0.80
C ILE A 65 -8.65 28.37 -2.29
N ASN A 66 -9.56 27.75 -3.06
CA ASN A 66 -9.77 27.93 -4.51
C ASN A 66 -8.91 27.10 -5.46
N TYR A 67 -8.60 25.84 -5.16
CA TYR A 67 -8.16 24.88 -6.19
C TYR A 67 -9.30 23.92 -6.52
N GLU A 68 -9.67 23.77 -7.79
CA GLU A 68 -10.78 22.91 -8.17
C GLU A 68 -10.55 22.24 -9.53
N VAL A 69 -10.81 20.94 -9.59
CA VAL A 69 -10.84 20.16 -10.83
C VAL A 69 -12.24 19.61 -10.98
N ILE A 70 -12.90 19.98 -12.06
CA ILE A 70 -14.22 19.47 -12.43
C ILE A 70 -14.08 18.72 -13.74
N ILE A 71 -14.43 17.43 -13.72
CA ILE A 71 -14.55 16.61 -14.92
C ILE A 71 -16.01 16.19 -15.06
N GLN A 72 -16.60 16.39 -16.23
CA GLN A 72 -18.00 16.02 -16.43
C GLN A 72 -18.28 15.46 -17.83
N ASN A 73 -19.26 14.55 -17.90
CA ASN A 73 -19.78 13.99 -19.16
C ASN A 73 -18.67 13.47 -20.08
N SER A 74 -17.65 12.82 -19.52
CA SER A 74 -16.44 12.42 -20.23
C SER A 74 -16.25 10.90 -20.18
N VAL A 75 -15.50 10.36 -21.13
CA VAL A 75 -15.29 8.92 -21.27
C VAL A 75 -13.81 8.59 -21.16
N PHE A 76 -13.49 7.61 -20.31
CA PHE A 76 -12.15 7.07 -20.09
C PHE A 76 -12.12 5.61 -20.53
N GLU A 77 -11.51 5.34 -21.69
CA GLU A 77 -11.57 4.02 -22.31
C GLU A 77 -10.17 3.43 -22.61
N ASN A 78 -9.93 2.18 -22.21
CA ASN A 78 -8.70 1.45 -22.54
C ASN A 78 -7.41 2.20 -22.13
N ASN A 79 -7.45 3.00 -21.06
CA ASN A 79 -6.25 3.66 -20.55
C ASN A 79 -5.49 2.71 -19.62
N THR A 80 -4.16 2.80 -19.62
CA THR A 80 -3.29 1.93 -18.82
C THR A 80 -2.29 2.75 -18.02
N ALA A 81 -2.35 2.69 -16.70
CA ALA A 81 -1.24 3.10 -15.84
C ALA A 81 -0.32 1.89 -15.59
N LEU A 82 1.00 2.09 -15.64
CA LEU A 82 1.96 1.01 -15.38
C LEU A 82 1.99 0.64 -13.90
N THR A 83 1.79 1.60 -13.00
CA THR A 83 1.77 1.40 -11.55
C THR A 83 0.37 1.57 -10.97
N TYR A 84 -0.12 2.80 -10.82
CA TYR A 84 -1.34 3.08 -10.05
C TYR A 84 -2.33 3.98 -10.75
N GLY A 85 -3.62 3.72 -10.52
CA GLY A 85 -4.71 4.61 -10.92
C GLY A 85 -4.80 4.71 -12.43
N GLY A 86 -5.43 3.74 -13.11
CA GLY A 86 -5.38 3.66 -14.57
C GLY A 86 -5.89 4.93 -15.26
N VAL A 87 -6.81 5.66 -14.63
CA VAL A 87 -7.24 7.01 -15.07
C VAL A 87 -6.79 8.07 -14.08
N ILE A 88 -7.04 7.85 -12.80
CA ILE A 88 -6.83 8.83 -11.73
C ILE A 88 -5.90 8.24 -10.68
N TYR A 89 -4.82 8.94 -10.42
CA TYR A 89 -3.93 8.67 -9.30
C TYR A 89 -3.91 9.87 -8.36
N SER A 90 -4.06 9.61 -7.06
CA SER A 90 -3.88 10.63 -6.04
C SER A 90 -3.22 10.12 -4.76
N ASN A 91 -2.20 10.85 -4.31
CA ASN A 91 -1.57 10.68 -2.99
C ASN A 91 -1.90 11.83 -2.02
N SER A 92 -2.93 12.61 -2.33
CA SER A 92 -3.25 13.82 -1.57
C SER A 92 -4.45 13.64 -0.66
N VAL A 93 -4.25 13.93 0.65
CA VAL A 93 -5.28 13.94 1.70
C VAL A 93 -6.47 14.87 1.45
N SER A 94 -6.33 15.85 0.55
CA SER A 94 -7.37 16.87 0.28
C SER A 94 -8.09 16.68 -1.05
N THR A 95 -7.84 15.57 -1.75
CA THR A 95 -8.38 15.31 -3.09
C THR A 95 -9.91 15.32 -3.13
N ASN A 96 -10.57 14.77 -2.10
CA ASN A 96 -12.02 14.78 -1.94
C ASN A 96 -12.65 16.19 -1.95
N ASN A 97 -11.93 17.21 -1.49
CA ASN A 97 -12.42 18.58 -1.41
C ASN A 97 -12.21 19.38 -2.70
N ASN A 98 -11.38 18.88 -3.61
CA ASN A 98 -10.91 19.67 -4.75
C ASN A 98 -11.14 19.01 -6.10
N ILE A 99 -11.46 17.71 -6.15
CA ILE A 99 -11.59 16.96 -7.40
C ILE A 99 -12.98 16.34 -7.45
N HIS A 100 -13.72 16.75 -8.48
CA HIS A 100 -15.11 16.42 -8.69
C HIS A 100 -15.32 15.84 -10.08
N ILE A 101 -15.95 14.66 -10.17
CA ILE A 101 -16.11 13.90 -11.40
C ILE A 101 -17.56 13.45 -11.53
N TYR A 102 -18.25 13.96 -12.55
CA TYR A 102 -19.69 13.81 -12.72
C TYR A 102 -20.06 13.16 -14.03
N ASN A 103 -20.94 12.16 -14.01
CA ASN A 103 -21.50 11.52 -15.19
C ASN A 103 -20.40 11.09 -16.18
N CYS A 104 -19.35 10.44 -15.68
CA CYS A 104 -18.24 9.96 -16.50
C CYS A 104 -18.25 8.44 -16.58
N ASP A 105 -17.85 7.91 -17.74
CA ASP A 105 -17.77 6.48 -17.99
C ASP A 105 -16.31 6.00 -17.89
N PHE A 106 -16.12 4.90 -17.17
CA PHE A 106 -14.83 4.24 -16.99
C PHE A 106 -14.91 2.85 -17.61
N ILE A 107 -14.18 2.64 -18.71
CA ILE A 107 -14.35 1.48 -19.58
C ILE A 107 -13.00 0.81 -19.80
N ASN A 108 -12.83 -0.39 -19.25
CA ASN A 108 -11.68 -1.26 -19.54
C ASN A 108 -10.31 -0.58 -19.31
N ASN A 109 -10.21 0.25 -18.26
CA ASN A 109 -8.92 0.81 -17.85
C ASN A 109 -8.15 -0.21 -17.00
N HIS A 110 -6.84 -0.03 -16.92
CA HIS A 110 -5.94 -0.99 -16.27
C HIS A 110 -4.87 -0.27 -15.45
N ALA A 111 -4.52 -0.85 -14.32
CA ALA A 111 -3.34 -0.51 -13.52
C ALA A 111 -2.86 -1.75 -12.74
N THR A 112 -1.71 -1.67 -12.09
CA THR A 112 -1.32 -2.72 -11.13
C THR A 112 -2.25 -2.67 -9.90
N HIS A 113 -2.61 -1.46 -9.44
CA HIS A 113 -3.60 -1.24 -8.38
C HIS A 113 -4.49 -0.04 -8.72
N GLY A 114 -5.81 -0.20 -8.54
CA GLY A 114 -6.79 0.82 -8.87
C GLY A 114 -6.89 1.04 -10.38
N ASN A 115 -7.52 0.10 -11.10
CA ASN A 115 -7.64 0.13 -12.57
C ASN A 115 -8.24 1.43 -13.10
N ASP A 116 -9.13 2.06 -12.33
CA ASP A 116 -9.70 3.36 -12.67
C ASP A 116 -9.16 4.44 -11.73
N VAL A 117 -9.19 4.18 -10.42
CA VAL A 117 -8.90 5.17 -9.38
C VAL A 117 -7.97 4.58 -8.33
N TYR A 118 -6.89 5.28 -8.05
CA TYR A 118 -6.05 5.06 -6.88
C TYR A 118 -6.03 6.32 -6.02
N SER A 119 -6.31 6.17 -4.72
CA SER A 119 -6.29 7.27 -3.75
C SER A 119 -5.41 6.94 -2.54
N LEU A 120 -5.02 7.94 -1.75
CA LEU A 120 -4.23 7.71 -0.54
C LEU A 120 -4.96 6.82 0.46
N ASN A 121 -6.24 7.11 0.70
CA ASN A 121 -7.17 6.36 1.54
C ASN A 121 -8.61 6.70 1.14
N ILE A 122 -9.58 5.97 1.68
CA ILE A 122 -10.99 6.17 1.37
C ILE A 122 -11.50 7.60 1.62
N ASP A 123 -11.00 8.28 2.66
CA ASP A 123 -11.43 9.63 3.03
C ASP A 123 -10.88 10.69 2.07
N SER A 124 -9.81 10.37 1.35
CA SER A 124 -9.14 11.24 0.39
C SER A 124 -9.62 11.03 -1.05
N GLU A 125 -10.60 10.18 -1.30
CA GLU A 125 -11.01 9.87 -2.68
C GLU A 125 -11.61 11.07 -3.41
N PRO A 126 -11.38 11.20 -4.73
CA PRO A 126 -12.09 12.21 -5.52
C PRO A 126 -13.59 11.96 -5.46
N ASN A 127 -14.37 13.03 -5.50
CA ASN A 127 -15.82 12.93 -5.47
C ASN A 127 -16.34 12.49 -6.84
N ILE A 128 -16.55 11.18 -7.00
CA ILE A 128 -17.02 10.56 -8.24
C ILE A 128 -18.49 10.16 -8.10
N SER A 129 -19.35 10.68 -8.98
CA SER A 129 -20.80 10.45 -8.94
C SER A 129 -21.23 8.97 -8.96
N ASN A 130 -20.50 8.12 -9.68
CA ASN A 130 -20.73 6.68 -9.79
C ASN A 130 -19.70 5.84 -9.01
N ILE A 131 -19.07 6.38 -7.95
CA ILE A 131 -18.03 5.67 -7.18
C ILE A 131 -18.49 4.31 -6.65
N ASN A 132 -19.76 4.19 -6.27
CA ASN A 132 -20.30 2.92 -5.75
C ASN A 132 -20.33 1.82 -6.82
N GLU A 133 -20.52 2.17 -8.09
CA GLU A 133 -20.46 1.22 -9.20
C GLU A 133 -19.01 0.75 -9.41
N LEU A 134 -18.06 1.68 -9.39
CA LEU A 134 -16.63 1.37 -9.51
C LEU A 134 -16.16 0.46 -8.37
N ARG A 135 -16.57 0.72 -7.12
CA ARG A 135 -16.23 -0.12 -5.95
C ARG A 135 -16.73 -1.57 -6.08
N ASN A 136 -17.79 -1.82 -6.86
CA ASN A 136 -18.29 -3.17 -7.10
C ASN A 136 -17.48 -3.92 -8.17
N ILE A 137 -16.64 -3.23 -8.94
CA ILE A 137 -15.74 -3.81 -9.92
C ILE A 137 -14.41 -4.12 -9.22
N LYS A 138 -14.06 -5.41 -9.11
CA LYS A 138 -12.84 -5.85 -8.43
C LYS A 138 -11.60 -5.15 -8.99
N GLY A 139 -10.86 -4.47 -8.12
CA GLY A 139 -9.62 -3.77 -8.46
C GLY A 139 -9.80 -2.45 -9.21
N SER A 140 -11.03 -2.01 -9.51
CA SER A 140 -11.30 -0.71 -10.14
C SER A 140 -10.85 0.47 -9.28
N VAL A 141 -11.16 0.40 -7.98
CA VAL A 141 -10.72 1.36 -6.98
C VAL A 141 -9.70 0.68 -6.06
N GLY A 142 -8.60 1.38 -5.77
CA GLY A 142 -7.60 0.95 -4.82
C GLY A 142 -7.08 2.10 -3.97
N THR A 143 -6.48 1.77 -2.82
CA THR A 143 -5.82 2.77 -1.96
C THR A 143 -4.39 2.40 -1.62
N ASN A 144 -3.69 3.29 -0.92
CA ASN A 144 -2.49 2.89 -0.20
C ASN A 144 -2.79 1.70 0.72
N PRO A 145 -1.83 0.79 0.92
CA PRO A 145 -1.94 -0.26 1.92
C PRO A 145 -2.35 0.29 3.28
N THR A 146 -3.21 -0.44 3.99
CA THR A 146 -3.73 -0.01 5.28
C THR A 146 -3.54 -1.03 6.39
N ASN A 147 -3.37 -2.31 6.05
CA ASN A 147 -3.16 -3.36 7.05
C ASN A 147 -2.44 -4.61 6.52
N LEU A 148 -1.88 -5.38 7.47
CA LEU A 148 -1.42 -6.76 7.24
C LEU A 148 -2.44 -7.74 7.81
N ILE A 149 -2.63 -8.86 7.11
CA ILE A 149 -3.48 -9.96 7.56
C ILE A 149 -2.68 -11.27 7.47
N LEU A 150 -2.63 -12.01 8.58
CA LEU A 150 -2.08 -13.36 8.58
C LEU A 150 -2.93 -14.28 7.69
N ASN A 151 -2.26 -15.11 6.89
CA ASN A 151 -2.97 -16.05 6.03
C ASN A 151 -3.76 -17.10 6.83
N ASP A 152 -3.29 -17.43 8.04
CA ASP A 152 -4.01 -18.24 9.01
C ASP A 152 -4.07 -17.49 10.35
N PRO A 153 -5.20 -16.88 10.72
CA PRO A 153 -5.34 -16.15 11.98
C PRO A 153 -5.41 -17.08 13.19
N SER A 154 -5.65 -18.39 12.97
CA SER A 154 -5.66 -19.39 14.04
C SER A 154 -4.26 -19.91 14.38
N ILE A 155 -3.24 -19.46 13.63
CA ILE A 155 -1.87 -19.89 13.82
C ILE A 155 -1.36 -19.43 15.19
N MET A 156 -1.35 -20.39 16.10
CA MET A 156 -0.64 -20.28 17.36
C MET A 156 0.56 -21.20 17.25
N ILE A 157 1.77 -20.67 17.43
CA ILE A 157 2.96 -21.51 17.51
C ILE A 157 2.94 -22.15 18.89
N GLN A 158 2.26 -23.29 18.97
CA GLN A 158 2.13 -24.04 20.20
C GLN A 158 3.35 -24.90 20.43
N ASN A 159 3.66 -25.10 21.71
CA ASN A 159 4.51 -26.20 22.16
C ASN A 159 5.98 -26.10 21.76
N LEU A 160 6.51 -24.88 21.60
CA LEU A 160 7.89 -24.65 21.20
C LEU A 160 8.79 -24.79 22.43
N LEU A 161 9.87 -25.57 22.35
CA LEU A 161 10.90 -25.59 23.39
C LEU A 161 11.86 -24.42 23.19
N SER A 162 12.40 -23.89 24.29
CA SER A 162 13.37 -22.78 24.24
C SER A 162 14.57 -23.16 23.33
N GLY A 163 14.83 -22.35 22.30
CA GLY A 163 15.86 -22.58 21.29
C GLY A 163 15.39 -23.27 20.01
N GLU A 164 14.13 -23.74 19.94
CA GLU A 164 13.55 -24.25 18.70
C GLU A 164 13.24 -23.12 17.70
N LYS A 165 13.24 -23.48 16.42
CA LYS A 165 12.84 -22.58 15.34
C LYS A 165 11.33 -22.50 15.23
N ILE A 166 10.81 -21.32 14.89
CA ILE A 166 9.42 -21.21 14.45
C ILE A 166 9.18 -22.05 13.20
N GLN A 167 7.98 -22.61 13.07
CA GLN A 167 7.60 -23.37 11.88
C GLN A 167 7.67 -22.50 10.62
N GLU A 168 8.10 -23.11 9.52
CA GLU A 168 8.10 -22.45 8.22
C GLU A 168 6.67 -22.34 7.67
N GLY A 169 6.49 -21.47 6.66
CA GLY A 169 5.19 -21.29 5.99
C GLY A 169 4.23 -20.31 6.67
N ILE A 170 4.67 -19.62 7.73
CA ILE A 170 3.92 -18.49 8.30
C ILE A 170 4.18 -17.25 7.44
N PHE A 171 3.12 -16.65 6.92
CA PHE A 171 3.20 -15.39 6.19
C PHE A 171 1.94 -14.56 6.39
N CYS A 172 2.08 -13.27 6.16
CA CYS A 172 0.95 -12.34 6.03
C CYS A 172 0.93 -11.73 4.63
N SER A 173 -0.25 -11.28 4.23
CA SER A 173 -0.45 -10.48 3.03
C SER A 173 -0.86 -9.06 3.43
N ILE A 174 -0.65 -8.12 2.52
CA ILE A 174 -0.95 -6.70 2.72
C ILE A 174 -2.20 -6.35 1.94
N TYR A 175 -3.06 -5.52 2.52
CA TYR A 175 -4.34 -5.13 1.94
C TYR A 175 -4.52 -3.60 2.02
N ASP A 176 -5.33 -3.09 1.11
CA ASP A 176 -5.80 -1.70 1.08
C ASP A 176 -7.18 -1.55 1.75
N ASP A 177 -7.76 -0.34 1.76
CA ASP A 177 -9.07 -0.06 2.39
C ASP A 177 -10.23 -0.86 1.79
N TYR A 178 -10.07 -1.34 0.55
CA TYR A 178 -11.07 -2.12 -0.18
C TYR A 178 -10.88 -3.64 -0.02
N GLY A 179 -9.85 -4.05 0.73
CA GLY A 179 -9.49 -5.46 0.84
C GLY A 179 -8.86 -6.01 -0.45
N ASN A 180 -8.38 -5.14 -1.35
CA ASN A 180 -7.55 -5.58 -2.45
C ASN A 180 -6.20 -6.03 -1.89
N LYS A 181 -5.75 -7.22 -2.28
CA LYS A 181 -4.43 -7.72 -1.90
C LYS A 181 -3.35 -6.99 -2.69
N ILE A 182 -2.30 -6.56 -2.01
CA ILE A 182 -1.13 -5.95 -2.64
C ILE A 182 -0.24 -7.03 -3.25
N ILE A 183 0.09 -6.86 -4.53
CA ILE A 183 0.99 -7.73 -5.28
C ILE A 183 2.23 -6.91 -5.65
N PHE A 184 3.40 -7.36 -5.19
CA PHE A 184 4.72 -6.90 -5.56
C PHE A 184 5.18 -7.58 -6.85
N LYS A 185 6.08 -6.92 -7.59
CA LYS A 185 6.74 -7.52 -8.74
C LYS A 185 7.51 -8.77 -8.30
N SER A 186 7.42 -9.84 -9.10
CA SER A 186 8.11 -11.11 -8.85
C SER A 186 9.39 -11.29 -9.68
N ASP A 187 9.62 -10.42 -10.66
CA ASP A 187 10.79 -10.50 -11.53
C ASP A 187 11.93 -9.63 -10.98
N ILE A 188 12.89 -10.28 -10.32
CA ILE A 188 14.03 -9.61 -9.69
C ILE A 188 14.90 -8.83 -10.68
N SER A 189 14.83 -9.10 -11.98
CA SER A 189 15.61 -8.33 -12.97
C SER A 189 15.14 -6.88 -13.10
N ASN A 190 13.91 -6.59 -12.68
CA ASN A 190 13.24 -5.31 -12.89
C ASN A 190 12.85 -4.58 -11.59
N VAL A 191 13.21 -5.14 -10.43
CA VAL A 191 12.89 -4.55 -9.12
C VAL A 191 14.05 -3.68 -8.65
N GLU A 192 13.76 -2.42 -8.37
CA GLU A 192 14.72 -1.50 -7.75
C GLU A 192 14.78 -1.73 -6.24
N PHE A 193 15.95 -1.49 -5.61
CA PHE A 193 16.13 -1.76 -4.17
C PHE A 193 15.18 -0.96 -3.27
N ASN A 194 14.81 0.26 -3.70
CA ASN A 194 13.86 1.14 -3.02
C ASN A 194 12.39 0.68 -3.18
N GLU A 195 12.07 -0.28 -4.06
CA GLU A 195 10.72 -0.85 -4.19
C GLU A 195 10.44 -1.93 -3.13
N PHE A 196 11.49 -2.45 -2.47
CA PHE A 196 11.33 -3.49 -1.46
C PHE A 196 10.69 -2.98 -0.17
N MET A 197 9.78 -3.79 0.36
CA MET A 197 9.19 -3.60 1.68
C MET A 197 9.88 -4.50 2.70
N PHE A 198 10.82 -3.95 3.46
CA PHE A 198 11.50 -4.65 4.56
C PHE A 198 10.71 -4.60 5.87
N PHE A 199 10.85 -5.66 6.65
CA PHE A 199 10.24 -5.80 7.97
C PHE A 199 11.20 -6.44 8.97
N ASN A 200 10.91 -6.25 10.25
CA ASN A 200 11.57 -6.93 11.35
C ASN A 200 10.60 -7.82 12.14
N LEU A 201 11.17 -8.82 12.80
CA LEU A 201 10.55 -9.59 13.85
C LEU A 201 10.94 -9.04 15.22
N GLU A 202 9.95 -8.83 16.08
CA GLU A 202 10.11 -8.35 17.46
C GLU A 202 9.39 -9.30 18.43
N ILE A 203 9.91 -9.46 19.64
CA ILE A 203 9.22 -10.16 20.72
C ILE A 203 8.81 -9.14 21.79
N ASN A 204 7.58 -9.24 22.29
CA ASN A 204 7.02 -8.24 23.20
C ASN A 204 7.69 -8.18 24.58
N ASP A 205 8.34 -9.26 25.01
CA ASP A 205 9.05 -9.33 26.29
C ASP A 205 10.51 -9.73 26.07
N THR A 206 11.34 -8.72 25.79
CA THR A 206 12.78 -8.90 25.56
C THR A 206 13.56 -9.21 26.83
N TYR A 207 12.93 -9.20 28.01
CA TYR A 207 13.57 -9.55 29.28
C TYR A 207 13.50 -11.07 29.51
N ASN A 208 12.37 -11.68 29.16
CA ASN A 208 12.14 -13.12 29.35
C ASN A 208 12.37 -13.96 28.09
N ALA A 209 12.41 -13.34 26.90
CA ALA A 209 12.64 -14.05 25.65
C ALA A 209 13.44 -13.22 24.64
N VAL A 210 14.10 -13.89 23.70
CA VAL A 210 14.90 -13.29 22.63
C VAL A 210 14.77 -14.12 21.36
N LEU A 211 14.87 -13.43 20.22
CA LEU A 211 14.93 -14.06 18.90
C LEU A 211 16.38 -14.24 18.48
N VAL A 212 16.75 -15.47 18.09
CA VAL A 212 18.10 -15.80 17.60
C VAL A 212 18.02 -16.21 16.14
N GLY A 213 18.79 -15.52 15.28
CA GLY A 213 18.83 -15.76 13.84
C GLY A 213 18.52 -14.50 13.02
N GLN A 214 18.02 -14.69 11.79
CA GLN A 214 17.67 -13.60 10.88
C GLN A 214 16.31 -13.00 11.27
N THR A 215 16.30 -11.86 11.96
CA THR A 215 15.07 -11.16 12.36
C THR A 215 14.60 -10.12 11.35
N ASN A 216 15.39 -9.79 10.32
CA ASN A 216 15.02 -8.85 9.26
C ASN A 216 14.82 -9.59 7.94
N SER A 217 13.75 -9.25 7.23
CA SER A 217 13.44 -9.83 5.92
C SER A 217 12.64 -8.84 5.06
N TYR A 218 12.12 -9.27 3.92
CA TYR A 218 11.35 -8.46 2.98
C TYR A 218 10.11 -9.20 2.47
N CYS A 219 9.12 -8.43 2.02
CA CYS A 219 7.96 -8.97 1.33
C CYS A 219 8.27 -9.23 -0.14
N TRP A 220 7.74 -10.32 -0.68
CA TRP A 220 7.95 -10.78 -2.05
C TRP A 220 6.64 -11.32 -2.62
N GLU A 221 6.39 -11.10 -3.91
CA GLU A 221 5.11 -11.46 -4.56
C GLU A 221 3.90 -10.88 -3.81
N ASP A 222 3.09 -11.68 -3.13
CA ASP A 222 1.92 -11.23 -2.39
C ASP A 222 2.03 -11.50 -0.88
N LYS A 223 3.25 -11.73 -0.38
CA LYS A 223 3.50 -12.27 0.96
C LYS A 223 4.71 -11.64 1.67
N CYS A 224 4.58 -11.51 2.98
CA CYS A 224 5.68 -11.24 3.90
C CYS A 224 5.89 -12.49 4.77
N THR A 225 6.92 -13.29 4.44
CA THR A 225 7.13 -14.61 5.05
C THR A 225 8.04 -14.52 6.28
N PHE A 226 7.58 -15.04 7.42
CA PHE A 226 8.38 -15.05 8.64
C PHE A 226 9.67 -15.85 8.42
N PRO A 227 10.87 -15.26 8.66
CA PRO A 227 12.12 -16.00 8.57
C PRO A 227 12.21 -17.08 9.68
N PRO A 228 12.95 -18.18 9.47
CA PRO A 228 13.07 -19.27 10.43
C PRO A 228 13.97 -18.88 11.62
N VAL A 229 13.44 -18.07 12.54
CA VAL A 229 14.10 -17.63 13.77
C VAL A 229 13.91 -18.61 14.91
N LYS A 230 14.92 -18.74 15.77
CA LYS A 230 14.78 -19.45 17.05
C LYS A 230 14.19 -18.52 18.10
N VAL A 231 13.36 -19.07 18.99
CA VAL A 231 12.85 -18.34 20.15
C VAL A 231 13.46 -18.94 21.41
N VAL A 232 14.29 -18.16 22.11
CA VAL A 232 14.94 -18.55 23.36
C VAL A 232 14.34 -17.74 24.49
N GLY A 233 13.76 -18.39 25.49
CA GLY A 233 13.16 -17.69 26.62
C GLY A 233 12.67 -18.59 27.73
N ASN A 234 12.14 -17.97 28.78
CA ASN A 234 11.46 -18.65 29.88
C ASN A 234 10.12 -19.24 29.39
N PRO A 235 9.58 -20.29 30.03
CA PRO A 235 8.26 -20.80 29.71
C PRO A 235 7.18 -19.72 29.84
N GLY A 236 6.28 -19.64 28.86
CA GLY A 236 5.28 -18.59 28.80
C GLY A 236 4.73 -18.33 27.40
N ILE A 237 3.73 -17.45 27.33
CA ILE A 237 3.10 -17.02 26.07
C ILE A 237 3.61 -15.63 25.73
N TYR A 238 4.19 -15.50 24.54
CA TYR A 238 4.78 -14.28 24.02
C TYR A 238 4.10 -13.87 22.71
N ASN A 239 4.13 -12.57 22.40
CA ASN A 239 3.76 -12.07 21.09
C ASN A 239 5.01 -11.92 20.24
N LEU A 240 5.06 -12.67 19.14
CA LEU A 240 6.03 -12.46 18.07
C LEU A 240 5.38 -11.56 17.02
N ARG A 241 5.92 -10.36 16.87
CA ARG A 241 5.43 -9.32 15.98
C ARG A 241 6.25 -9.28 14.71
N LEU A 242 5.60 -9.32 13.55
CA LEU A 242 6.17 -8.87 12.29
C LEU A 242 5.77 -7.42 12.08
N LYS A 243 6.73 -6.51 11.84
CA LYS A 243 6.48 -5.08 11.63
C LYS A 243 7.24 -4.55 10.42
N ILE A 244 6.52 -3.90 9.51
CA ILE A 244 7.13 -3.26 8.33
C ILE A 244 7.93 -2.03 8.78
N ASN A 245 9.19 -1.95 8.36
CA ASN A 245 10.09 -0.83 8.68
C ASN A 245 10.28 0.13 7.50
N THR A 246 10.18 -0.38 6.28
CA THR A 246 10.30 0.40 5.04
C THR A 246 9.15 0.02 4.14
N PHE A 247 8.52 1.00 3.47
CA PHE A 247 7.25 0.81 2.75
C PHE A 247 7.42 0.65 1.24
N GLY A 248 8.66 0.66 0.75
CA GLY A 248 8.97 0.62 -0.67
C GLY A 248 8.34 1.81 -1.41
N GLN A 249 7.58 1.49 -2.45
CA GLN A 249 6.79 2.43 -3.26
C GLN A 249 5.52 2.99 -2.57
N PHE A 250 5.14 2.45 -1.41
CA PHE A 250 3.93 2.84 -0.69
C PHE A 250 4.23 3.88 0.40
N LEU A 251 3.19 4.59 0.82
CA LEU A 251 3.25 5.49 1.96
C LEU A 251 3.10 4.71 3.27
N LEU A 252 3.65 5.27 4.35
CA LEU A 252 3.49 4.77 5.71
C LEU A 252 2.00 4.62 6.07
N PHE A 253 1.65 3.51 6.71
CA PHE A 253 0.31 3.23 7.22
C PHE A 253 0.35 2.64 8.64
N ASP A 254 -0.71 2.85 9.42
CA ASP A 254 -0.68 2.63 10.87
C ASP A 254 -0.68 1.14 11.28
N LYS A 255 -1.46 0.30 10.59
CA LYS A 255 -1.54 -1.15 10.90
C LYS A 255 -0.48 -1.94 10.12
N ASN A 256 0.75 -1.46 10.19
CA ASN A 256 1.92 -2.03 9.51
C ASN A 256 2.59 -3.19 10.27
N TYR A 257 1.85 -3.86 11.16
CA TYR A 257 2.34 -5.00 11.91
C TYR A 257 1.28 -6.08 12.06
N VAL A 258 1.74 -7.29 12.39
CA VAL A 258 0.87 -8.38 12.82
C VAL A 258 1.54 -9.21 13.91
N ASP A 259 0.74 -9.69 14.85
CA ASP A 259 1.19 -10.45 16.01
C ASP A 259 0.77 -11.91 15.88
N ILE A 260 1.68 -12.84 16.21
CA ILE A 260 1.39 -14.25 16.42
C ILE A 260 1.76 -14.66 17.85
N LEU A 261 0.97 -15.54 18.45
CA LEU A 261 1.23 -16.07 19.78
C LEU A 261 2.24 -17.22 19.70
N VAL A 262 3.28 -17.15 20.52
CA VAL A 262 4.30 -18.19 20.69
C VAL A 262 4.24 -18.69 22.12
N ASN A 263 4.03 -20.00 22.30
CA ASN A 263 4.03 -20.63 23.61
C ASN A 263 5.31 -21.43 23.81
N ILE A 264 6.20 -20.92 24.67
CA ILE A 264 7.43 -21.60 25.09
C ILE A 264 7.08 -22.54 26.24
N LYS A 265 7.38 -23.83 26.07
CA LYS A 265 7.17 -24.87 27.09
C LYS A 265 8.36 -24.98 28.06
N GLU A 266 8.05 -25.48 29.25
CA GLU A 266 9.03 -25.94 30.23
C GLU A 266 9.81 -27.15 29.69
N CYS A 267 11.14 -27.17 29.90
CA CYS A 267 11.99 -28.25 29.44
C CYS A 267 12.02 -29.42 30.43
N ASN A 268 11.78 -30.64 29.96
CA ASN A 268 11.84 -31.86 30.79
C ASN A 268 13.24 -32.49 30.91
N THR A 269 14.32 -31.88 30.40
CA THR A 269 15.60 -32.57 30.14
C THR A 269 16.82 -32.01 30.89
N SER A 270 17.92 -32.75 30.85
CA SER A 270 19.21 -32.50 31.53
C SER A 270 19.98 -31.25 31.08
N TYR A 271 19.46 -30.46 30.14
CA TYR A 271 20.09 -29.23 29.65
C TYR A 271 19.63 -27.97 30.37
N LEU A 272 18.93 -28.08 31.51
CA LEU A 272 18.51 -26.94 32.33
C LEU A 272 19.69 -26.03 32.69
N SER A 273 19.43 -24.72 32.74
CA SER A 273 20.36 -23.68 33.16
C SER A 273 21.59 -23.44 32.26
N GLN A 274 21.56 -23.88 30.99
CA GLN A 274 22.63 -23.64 30.02
C GLN A 274 22.27 -22.49 29.08
N ASP A 275 23.25 -21.62 28.78
CA ASP A 275 23.12 -20.57 27.77
C ASP A 275 23.89 -20.99 26.52
N ILE A 276 23.27 -21.84 25.70
CA ILE A 276 23.89 -22.42 24.50
C ILE A 276 24.05 -21.37 23.40
N GLU A 277 23.13 -20.40 23.33
CA GLU A 277 23.07 -19.39 22.28
C GLU A 277 23.79 -18.08 22.68
N ASN A 278 24.41 -18.02 23.87
CA ASN A 278 25.10 -16.85 24.42
C ASN A 278 24.22 -15.59 24.47
N THR A 279 22.97 -15.78 24.87
CA THR A 279 21.93 -14.74 24.91
C THR A 279 21.73 -14.13 26.30
N LYS A 280 22.43 -14.65 27.32
CA LYS A 280 22.21 -14.42 28.76
C LYS A 280 20.93 -15.04 29.30
N LEU A 281 20.09 -15.62 28.44
CA LEU A 281 18.95 -16.44 28.84
C LEU A 281 19.38 -17.90 28.91
N LYS A 282 19.06 -18.54 30.02
CA LYS A 282 19.33 -19.96 30.22
C LYS A 282 18.11 -20.78 29.80
N SER A 283 18.33 -22.01 29.37
CA SER A 283 17.27 -23.01 29.19
C SER A 283 16.55 -23.28 30.51
N TRP A 284 15.23 -23.28 30.46
CA TRP A 284 14.30 -23.62 31.55
C TRP A 284 13.25 -24.59 31.05
#